data_AF-A0A7C0XP81-F1
#
_entry.id   AF-A0A7C0XP81-F1
#
_cell.length_a   1.000
_cell.length_b   1.000
_cell.length_c   1.000
_cell.angle_alpha   90.00
_cell.angle_beta   90.00
_cell.angle_gamma   90.00
#
_symmetry.space_group_name_H-M   'P 1'
#
loop_
_entity.id
_entity.type
_entity.pdbx_description
1 polymer ?
#
loop_
_entity_poly.entity_id
_entity_poly.type
_entity_poly.pdbx_seq_one_letter_code
_entity_poly.pdbx_strand_id
1 'polypeptide(L)'
;PKELFFYLNELADRGLRVDFVAPNIGFKKREDYGGDLKELGVRIDVLNSIAKSFGALISIHSGSGSHPYSDKGLGVWETIRSYVNGMVKYKVSGVYIQLLLEVMSKFPRKSKVRELYDEIYEAVLETLRRYIKEKSGLYSPHLEDMIRDYDMAISKDPSKVHDPRMNVFRHYFFLFQALVKGSSRYLREKLIELYSEDKELRETYEREAIDLTLRIIDKLGFRGNYVRYRMLLSVV
;
A
#
# COMPACT_ATOMS: atom_id res chain seq x y z
N PRO A 1 -2.92 10.36 20.91
CA PRO A 1 -3.83 11.51 21.18
C PRO A 1 -3.11 12.73 21.77
N LYS A 2 -2.43 12.58 22.92
CA LYS A 2 -1.71 13.68 23.57
C LYS A 2 -0.67 14.34 22.66
N GLU A 3 0.14 13.53 21.97
CA GLU A 3 1.13 14.03 21.00
C GLU A 3 0.48 14.82 19.87
N LEU A 4 -0.62 14.30 19.29
CA LEU A 4 -1.34 15.00 18.21
C LEU A 4 -1.83 16.38 18.67
N PHE A 5 -2.46 16.44 19.86
CA PHE A 5 -2.91 17.70 20.43
C PHE A 5 -1.75 18.67 20.67
N PHE A 6 -0.66 18.18 21.28
CA PHE A 6 0.54 18.97 21.53
C PHE A 6 1.09 19.58 20.23
N TYR A 7 1.34 18.77 19.20
CA TYR A 7 1.88 19.28 17.94
C TYR A 7 0.95 20.27 17.25
N LEU A 8 -0.36 20.02 17.24
CA LEU A 8 -1.32 20.94 16.63
C LEU A 8 -1.42 22.26 17.40
N ASN A 9 -1.36 22.22 18.74
CA ASN A 9 -1.34 23.42 19.57
C ASN A 9 -0.08 24.25 19.31
N GLU A 10 1.09 23.62 19.31
CA GLU A 10 2.36 24.30 19.03
C GLU A 10 2.40 24.94 17.64
N LEU A 11 1.81 24.28 16.63
CA LEU A 11 1.71 24.85 15.28
C LEU A 11 0.74 26.04 15.27
N ALA A 12 -0.43 25.91 15.90
CA ALA A 12 -1.43 26.97 15.97
C ALA A 12 -0.91 28.22 16.70
N ASP A 13 -0.18 28.05 17.81
CA ASP A 13 0.44 29.14 18.58
C ASP A 13 1.47 29.91 17.74
N ARG A 14 2.06 29.27 16.73
CA ARG A 14 2.98 29.89 15.76
C ARG A 14 2.27 30.44 14.52
N GLY A 15 0.93 30.46 14.51
CA GLY A 15 0.12 30.90 13.37
C GLY A 15 0.10 29.92 12.20
N LEU A 16 0.57 28.68 12.38
CA LEU A 16 0.58 27.65 11.33
C LEU A 16 -0.69 26.80 11.43
N ARG A 17 -1.42 26.71 10.31
CA ARG A 17 -2.58 25.83 10.16
C ARG A 17 -2.24 24.67 9.21
N VAL A 18 -2.78 23.50 9.50
CA VAL A 18 -2.60 22.30 8.68
C VAL A 18 -3.94 21.78 8.21
N ASP A 19 -4.05 21.40 6.95
CA ASP A 19 -5.28 20.81 6.41
C ASP A 19 -5.42 19.33 6.80
N PHE A 20 -4.29 18.64 6.99
CA PHE A 20 -4.26 17.20 7.24
C PHE A 20 -3.23 16.80 8.30
N VAL A 21 -3.59 15.82 9.12
CA VAL A 21 -2.70 15.16 10.08
C VAL A 21 -2.72 13.65 9.89
N ALA A 22 -1.57 12.99 10.00
CA ALA A 22 -1.45 11.54 9.82
C ALA A 22 -0.94 10.86 11.11
N PRO A 23 -1.76 10.83 12.19
CA PRO A 23 -1.36 10.17 13.42
C PRO A 23 -1.22 8.65 13.23
N ASN A 24 -0.39 8.02 14.04
CA ASN A 24 -0.29 6.56 14.06
C ASN A 24 -1.56 5.95 14.66
N ILE A 25 -2.24 5.11 13.88
CA ILE A 25 -3.47 4.40 14.30
C ILE A 25 -3.24 2.90 14.56
N GLY A 26 -2.00 2.42 14.44
CA GLY A 26 -1.64 1.00 14.59
C GLY A 26 -1.60 0.22 13.28
N PHE A 27 -1.65 0.90 12.14
CA PHE A 27 -1.54 0.26 10.83
C PHE A 27 -0.10 -0.08 10.51
N LYS A 28 0.17 -1.38 10.34
CA LYS A 28 1.43 -1.88 9.78
C LYS A 28 1.40 -1.86 8.27
N LYS A 29 2.55 -1.63 7.64
CA LYS A 29 2.64 -1.55 6.18
C LYS A 29 2.47 -2.95 5.58
N ARG A 30 1.53 -3.11 4.63
CA ARG A 30 1.26 -4.37 3.91
C ARG A 30 0.81 -5.52 4.81
N GLU A 31 0.08 -5.22 5.87
CA GLU A 31 -0.56 -6.20 6.74
C GLU A 31 -2.01 -5.80 6.92
N ASP A 32 -2.89 -6.78 7.11
CA ASP A 32 -4.25 -6.49 7.54
C ASP A 32 -4.25 -6.08 9.01
N TYR A 33 -5.25 -5.31 9.41
CA TYR A 33 -5.41 -4.91 10.80
C TYR A 33 -5.92 -6.11 11.61
N GLY A 34 -5.09 -6.59 12.52
CA GLY A 34 -5.44 -7.71 13.42
C GLY A 34 -5.93 -7.28 14.81
N GLY A 35 -6.16 -5.98 15.03
CA GLY A 35 -6.64 -5.46 16.31
C GLY A 35 -8.16 -5.44 16.42
N ASP A 36 -8.67 -5.07 17.59
CA ASP A 36 -10.11 -4.92 17.82
C ASP A 36 -10.67 -3.67 17.11
N LEU A 37 -11.77 -3.86 16.36
CA LEU A 37 -12.37 -2.77 15.57
C LEU A 37 -13.01 -1.70 16.46
N LYS A 38 -13.53 -2.06 17.64
CA LYS A 38 -14.12 -1.08 18.55
C LYS A 38 -13.03 -0.19 19.17
N GLU A 39 -11.91 -0.77 19.56
CA GLU A 39 -10.73 -0.03 20.01
C GLU A 39 -10.17 0.88 18.91
N LEU A 40 -10.08 0.40 17.67
CA LEU A 40 -9.72 1.21 16.52
C LEU A 40 -10.68 2.40 16.38
N GLY A 41 -11.98 2.14 16.45
CA GLY A 41 -13.03 3.14 16.36
C GLY A 41 -12.87 4.25 17.40
N VAL A 42 -12.77 3.89 18.68
CA VAL A 42 -12.55 4.84 19.78
C VAL A 42 -11.27 5.65 19.60
N ARG A 43 -10.18 5.01 19.15
CA ARG A 43 -8.92 5.70 18.85
C ARG A 43 -9.10 6.74 17.75
N ILE A 44 -9.78 6.37 16.67
CA ILE A 44 -10.06 7.26 15.53
C ILE A 44 -10.94 8.43 15.98
N ASP A 45 -11.97 8.17 16.79
CA ASP A 45 -12.89 9.20 17.29
C ASP A 45 -12.16 10.31 18.05
N VAL A 46 -11.29 9.92 18.99
CA VAL A 46 -10.48 10.85 19.77
C VAL A 46 -9.54 11.65 18.87
N LEU A 47 -8.83 10.97 17.96
CA LEU A 47 -7.92 11.65 17.04
C LEU A 47 -8.66 12.61 16.09
N ASN A 48 -9.86 12.23 15.65
CA ASN A 48 -10.68 13.01 14.72
C ASN A 48 -11.23 14.25 15.41
N SER A 49 -11.67 14.11 16.66
CA SER A 49 -12.13 15.23 17.49
C SER A 49 -11.02 16.26 17.69
N ILE A 50 -9.79 15.81 17.98
CA ILE A 50 -8.62 16.69 18.07
C ILE A 50 -8.33 17.35 16.71
N ALA A 51 -8.24 16.59 15.61
CA ALA A 51 -7.96 17.18 14.30
C ALA A 51 -8.99 18.26 13.92
N LYS A 52 -10.28 17.97 14.11
CA LYS A 52 -11.38 18.89 13.82
C LYS A 52 -11.34 20.17 14.66
N SER A 53 -10.93 20.11 15.93
CA SER A 53 -10.84 21.32 16.76
C SER A 53 -9.80 22.32 16.25
N PHE A 54 -8.83 21.86 15.45
CA PHE A 54 -7.83 22.71 14.78
C PHE A 54 -8.16 22.96 13.30
N GLY A 55 -9.36 22.57 12.82
CA GLY A 55 -9.75 22.72 11.41
C GLY A 55 -9.04 21.76 10.45
N ALA A 56 -8.41 20.69 10.96
CA ALA A 56 -7.69 19.70 10.18
C ALA A 56 -8.51 18.41 9.98
N LEU A 57 -8.14 17.62 8.97
CA LEU A 57 -8.68 16.28 8.72
C LEU A 57 -7.65 15.18 8.97
N ILE A 58 -8.11 13.98 9.32
CA ILE A 58 -7.21 12.82 9.41
C ILE A 58 -6.84 12.34 7.99
N SER A 59 -5.55 12.09 7.79
CA SER A 59 -4.96 11.42 6.64
C SER A 59 -4.45 10.04 7.03
N ILE A 60 -5.07 8.99 6.51
CA ILE A 60 -4.70 7.61 6.79
C ILE A 60 -3.59 7.15 5.85
N HIS A 61 -2.47 6.75 6.44
CA HIS A 61 -1.32 6.17 5.76
C HIS A 61 -1.27 4.65 6.00
N SER A 62 -0.56 3.92 5.13
CA SER A 62 -0.43 2.46 5.22
C SER A 62 -1.75 1.69 5.27
N GLY A 63 -2.82 2.26 4.69
CA GLY A 63 -4.14 1.63 4.73
C GLY A 63 -4.34 0.54 3.68
N SER A 64 -3.34 0.22 2.85
CA SER A 64 -3.31 -1.02 2.09
C SER A 64 -2.88 -2.20 2.96
N GLY A 65 -3.42 -3.37 2.66
CA GLY A 65 -3.43 -4.54 3.53
C GLY A 65 -2.41 -5.57 3.08
N SER A 66 -2.61 -6.81 3.48
CA SER A 66 -1.75 -7.92 3.10
C SER A 66 -1.64 -8.10 1.57
N HIS A 67 -2.70 -7.84 0.82
CA HIS A 67 -2.68 -7.85 -0.65
C HIS A 67 -3.67 -6.84 -1.23
N PRO A 68 -3.63 -6.53 -2.54
CA PRO A 68 -4.53 -5.56 -3.16
C PRO A 68 -6.03 -5.82 -2.92
N TYR A 69 -6.42 -7.06 -2.65
CA TYR A 69 -7.81 -7.44 -2.42
C TYR A 69 -8.24 -7.48 -0.95
N SER A 70 -7.31 -7.35 0.00
CA SER A 70 -7.66 -7.38 1.44
C SER A 70 -8.04 -6.01 1.99
N ASP A 71 -7.64 -4.94 1.29
CA ASP A 71 -7.72 -3.54 1.73
C ASP A 71 -7.03 -3.30 3.06
N LYS A 72 -7.65 -3.63 4.19
CA LYS A 72 -6.99 -3.66 5.50
C LYS A 72 -7.55 -4.75 6.41
N GLY A 73 -8.30 -5.70 5.86
CA GLY A 73 -9.17 -6.60 6.60
C GLY A 73 -10.63 -6.16 6.56
N LEU A 74 -11.50 -7.11 6.89
CA LEU A 74 -12.96 -6.92 6.86
C LEU A 74 -13.41 -5.87 7.89
N GLY A 75 -14.29 -4.95 7.49
CA GLY A 75 -14.91 -3.97 8.38
C GLY A 75 -14.05 -2.77 8.78
N VAL A 76 -12.74 -2.81 8.55
CA VAL A 76 -11.81 -1.76 9.02
C VAL A 76 -12.16 -0.39 8.46
N TRP A 77 -12.43 -0.31 7.16
CA TRP A 77 -12.71 0.96 6.50
C TRP A 77 -14.12 1.48 6.83
N GLU A 78 -15.08 0.58 6.97
CA GLU A 78 -16.44 0.89 7.40
C GLU A 78 -16.45 1.45 8.82
N THR A 79 -15.67 0.85 9.72
CA THR A 79 -15.44 1.36 11.08
C THR A 79 -14.79 2.73 11.04
N ILE A 80 -13.68 2.92 10.32
CA ILE A 80 -13.03 4.24 10.25
C ILE A 80 -14.01 5.29 9.71
N ARG A 81 -14.75 4.96 8.64
CA ARG A 81 -15.73 5.84 8.01
C ARG A 81 -16.80 6.32 9.00
N SER A 82 -17.31 5.43 9.86
CA SER A 82 -18.37 5.79 10.82
C SER A 82 -17.88 6.81 11.85
N TYR A 83 -16.63 6.72 12.30
CA TYR A 83 -16.07 7.64 13.29
C TYR A 83 -15.54 8.97 12.70
N VAL A 84 -15.20 8.99 11.40
CA VAL A 84 -14.78 10.23 10.71
C VAL A 84 -15.94 10.95 9.99
N ASN A 85 -17.15 10.39 10.02
CA ASN A 85 -18.32 10.87 9.26
C ASN A 85 -18.01 11.07 7.76
N GLY A 86 -17.23 10.15 7.18
CA GLY A 86 -16.78 10.22 5.79
C GLY A 86 -15.74 11.30 5.46
N MET A 87 -15.29 12.11 6.42
CA MET A 87 -14.30 13.17 6.22
C MET A 87 -12.88 12.67 6.52
N VAL A 88 -12.29 11.98 5.56
CA VAL A 88 -10.95 11.39 5.69
C VAL A 88 -10.17 11.51 4.39
N LYS A 89 -8.85 11.69 4.50
CA LYS A 89 -7.93 11.53 3.37
C LYS A 89 -7.31 10.14 3.41
N TYR A 90 -7.30 9.43 2.29
CA TYR A 90 -6.65 8.14 2.17
C TYR A 90 -5.45 8.22 1.22
N LYS A 91 -4.26 7.91 1.74
CA LYS A 91 -3.02 7.88 0.95
C LYS A 91 -2.82 6.50 0.34
N VAL A 92 -2.81 6.44 -1.00
CA VAL A 92 -2.42 5.26 -1.76
C VAL A 92 -1.00 5.43 -2.30
N SER A 93 -0.21 4.35 -2.33
CA SER A 93 1.12 4.39 -2.97
C SER A 93 1.50 3.06 -3.62
N GLY A 94 1.90 2.06 -2.85
CA GLY A 94 2.52 0.84 -3.37
C GLY A 94 1.56 -0.22 -3.91
N VAL A 95 0.26 -0.12 -3.61
CA VAL A 95 -0.71 -1.19 -3.90
C VAL A 95 -0.93 -1.43 -5.40
N TYR A 96 -0.84 -0.38 -6.23
CA TYR A 96 -1.03 -0.50 -7.68
C TYR A 96 0.14 -1.22 -8.36
N ILE A 97 1.38 -0.97 -7.93
CA ILE A 97 2.53 -1.73 -8.42
C ILE A 97 2.46 -3.18 -7.93
N GLN A 98 2.04 -3.40 -6.67
CA GLN A 98 1.81 -4.75 -6.16
C GLN A 98 0.73 -5.47 -6.97
N LEU A 99 -0.36 -4.79 -7.32
CA LEU A 99 -1.43 -5.33 -8.15
C LEU A 99 -0.92 -5.67 -9.55
N LEU A 100 -0.14 -4.80 -10.18
CA LEU A 100 0.48 -5.06 -11.48
C LEU A 100 1.32 -6.34 -11.44
N LEU A 101 2.20 -6.49 -10.44
CA LEU A 101 3.02 -7.69 -10.29
C LEU A 101 2.17 -8.94 -10.03
N GLU A 102 1.09 -8.82 -9.24
CA GLU A 102 0.16 -9.92 -9.02
C GLU A 102 -0.62 -10.31 -10.29
N VAL A 103 -1.00 -9.34 -11.11
CA VAL A 103 -1.60 -9.59 -12.44
C VAL A 103 -0.59 -10.31 -13.34
N MET A 104 0.63 -9.79 -13.46
CA MET A 104 1.68 -10.42 -14.29
C MET A 104 1.98 -11.85 -13.85
N SER A 105 1.95 -12.14 -12.54
CA SER A 105 2.15 -13.49 -12.02
C SER A 105 1.09 -14.49 -12.48
N LYS A 106 -0.11 -14.04 -12.86
CA LYS A 106 -1.20 -14.92 -13.32
C LYS A 106 -1.14 -15.24 -14.81
N PHE A 107 -0.29 -14.56 -15.58
CA PHE A 107 -0.12 -14.84 -17.01
C PHE A 107 0.44 -16.25 -17.24
N PRO A 108 0.16 -16.88 -18.40
CA PRO A 108 0.68 -18.20 -18.72
C PRO A 108 2.21 -18.25 -18.62
N ARG A 109 2.73 -19.38 -18.13
CA ARG A 109 4.17 -19.66 -18.13
C ARG A 109 4.72 -19.53 -19.56
N LYS A 110 5.93 -18.97 -19.69
CA LYS A 110 6.60 -18.65 -20.97
C LYS A 110 5.97 -17.52 -21.80
N SER A 111 4.97 -16.81 -21.28
CA SER A 111 4.58 -15.53 -21.86
C SER A 111 5.61 -14.47 -21.48
N LYS A 112 5.83 -13.46 -22.34
CA LYS A 112 6.74 -12.33 -22.05
C LYS A 112 6.41 -11.65 -20.72
N VAL A 113 5.12 -11.52 -20.42
CA VAL A 113 4.63 -10.94 -19.17
C VAL A 113 5.04 -11.75 -17.96
N ARG A 114 4.85 -13.06 -18.02
CA ARG A 114 5.22 -13.96 -16.93
C ARG A 114 6.74 -14.03 -16.74
N GLU A 115 7.49 -14.08 -17.84
CA GLU A 115 8.96 -14.10 -17.81
C GLU A 115 9.54 -12.84 -17.17
N LEU A 116 9.01 -11.64 -17.49
CA LEU A 116 9.48 -10.42 -16.85
C LEU A 116 9.12 -10.38 -15.35
N TYR A 117 7.95 -10.91 -14.96
CA TYR A 117 7.60 -11.03 -13.55
C TYR A 117 8.56 -11.94 -12.79
N ASP A 118 8.87 -13.12 -13.35
CA ASP A 118 9.80 -14.06 -12.74
C ASP A 118 11.23 -13.45 -12.68
N GLU A 119 11.67 -12.72 -13.72
CA GLU A 119 12.94 -11.96 -13.72
C GLU A 119 12.98 -10.90 -12.60
N ILE A 120 11.91 -10.14 -12.44
CA ILE A 120 11.77 -9.15 -11.35
C ILE A 120 11.85 -9.85 -9.99
N TYR A 121 11.16 -10.97 -9.82
CA TYR A 121 11.12 -11.70 -8.56
C TYR A 121 12.52 -12.18 -8.16
N GLU A 122 13.22 -12.83 -9.08
CA GLU A 122 14.58 -13.33 -8.83
C GLU A 122 15.56 -12.19 -8.58
N ALA A 123 15.54 -11.13 -9.38
CA ALA A 123 16.45 -9.99 -9.17
C ALA A 123 16.28 -9.33 -7.80
N VAL A 124 15.04 -9.28 -7.29
CA VAL A 124 14.76 -8.82 -5.92
C VAL A 124 15.34 -9.80 -4.90
N LEU A 125 15.06 -11.11 -5.02
CA LEU A 125 15.58 -12.11 -4.08
C LEU A 125 17.10 -12.17 -4.05
N GLU A 126 17.76 -12.18 -5.21
CA GLU A 126 19.21 -12.18 -5.32
C GLU A 126 19.82 -10.94 -4.65
N THR A 127 19.22 -9.77 -4.87
CA THR A 127 19.65 -8.52 -4.22
C THR A 127 19.53 -8.61 -2.70
N LEU A 128 18.43 -9.16 -2.18
CA LEU A 128 18.22 -9.32 -0.74
C LEU A 128 19.20 -10.33 -0.13
N ARG A 129 19.41 -11.46 -0.79
CA ARG A 129 20.41 -12.47 -0.37
C ARG A 129 21.82 -11.89 -0.34
N ARG A 130 22.18 -11.04 -1.31
CA ARG A 130 23.44 -10.29 -1.30
C ARG A 130 23.53 -9.34 -0.12
N TYR A 131 22.50 -8.53 0.15
CA TYR A 131 22.46 -7.65 1.32
C TYR A 131 22.61 -8.39 2.64
N ILE A 132 22.02 -9.58 2.78
CA ILE A 132 22.23 -10.45 3.94
C ILE A 132 23.69 -10.89 4.05
N LYS A 133 24.25 -11.48 2.99
CA LYS A 133 25.61 -11.99 2.97
C LYS A 133 26.65 -10.91 3.32
N GLU A 134 26.47 -9.71 2.79
CA GLU A 134 27.38 -8.58 2.97
C GLU A 134 27.05 -7.72 4.20
N LYS A 135 25.93 -7.98 4.87
CA LYS A 135 25.35 -7.13 5.93
C LYS A 135 25.27 -5.66 5.53
N SER A 136 24.77 -5.40 4.31
CA SER A 136 24.75 -4.08 3.67
C SER A 136 23.35 -3.66 3.23
N GLY A 137 23.20 -2.42 2.75
CA GLY A 137 21.97 -1.93 2.13
C GLY A 137 20.76 -1.96 3.07
N LEU A 138 19.80 -2.87 2.80
CA LEU A 138 18.58 -3.05 3.60
C LEU A 138 18.69 -4.17 4.64
N TYR A 139 19.90 -4.65 4.94
CA TYR A 139 20.13 -5.70 5.91
C TYR A 139 19.48 -5.42 7.27
N SER A 140 18.82 -6.44 7.82
CA SER A 140 18.37 -6.52 9.21
C SER A 140 18.18 -7.99 9.60
N PRO A 141 18.22 -8.34 10.90
CA PRO A 141 17.90 -9.70 11.35
C PRO A 141 16.51 -10.17 10.86
N HIS A 142 15.54 -9.25 10.83
CA HIS A 142 14.20 -9.56 10.32
C HIS A 142 14.18 -9.93 8.83
N LEU A 143 15.08 -9.35 8.01
CA LEU A 143 15.21 -9.72 6.60
C LEU A 143 15.77 -11.14 6.44
N GLU A 144 16.73 -11.53 7.27
CA GLU A 144 17.23 -12.92 7.29
C GLU A 144 16.11 -13.90 7.62
N ASP A 145 15.30 -13.60 8.64
CA ASP A 145 14.15 -14.42 9.01
C ASP A 145 13.14 -14.53 7.85
N MET A 146 12.82 -13.43 7.15
CA MET A 146 11.92 -13.46 6.01
C MET A 146 12.42 -14.31 4.84
N ILE A 147 13.73 -14.30 4.56
CA ILE A 147 14.33 -15.15 3.51
C ILE A 147 14.31 -16.62 3.95
N ARG A 148 14.64 -16.92 5.21
CA ARG A 148 14.57 -18.28 5.76
C ARG A 148 13.14 -18.83 5.70
N ASP A 149 12.15 -18.03 6.05
CA ASP A 149 10.73 -18.40 5.98
C ASP A 149 10.28 -18.65 4.54
N TYR A 150 10.75 -17.83 3.59
CA TYR A 150 10.51 -18.05 2.16
C TYR A 150 11.13 -19.37 1.68
N ASP A 151 12.41 -19.61 1.97
CA ASP A 151 13.12 -20.83 1.56
C ASP A 151 12.46 -22.09 2.16
N MET A 152 12.04 -22.02 3.43
CA MET A 152 11.28 -23.09 4.07
C MET A 152 9.92 -23.30 3.39
N ALA A 153 9.20 -22.23 3.06
CA ALA A 153 7.88 -22.33 2.42
C ALA A 153 7.95 -22.99 1.05
N ILE A 154 8.93 -22.64 0.21
CA ILE A 154 9.09 -23.23 -1.13
C ILE A 154 9.61 -24.67 -1.07
N SER A 155 10.40 -25.02 -0.05
CA SER A 155 10.84 -26.40 0.15
C SER A 155 9.68 -27.35 0.47
N LYS A 156 8.67 -26.84 1.19
CA LYS A 156 7.46 -27.58 1.55
C LYS A 156 6.45 -27.60 0.41
N ASP A 157 6.37 -26.50 -0.34
CA ASP A 157 5.41 -26.31 -1.41
C ASP A 157 6.05 -25.54 -2.59
N PRO A 158 6.55 -26.27 -3.61
CA PRO A 158 7.15 -25.65 -4.79
C PRO A 158 6.21 -24.73 -5.58
N SER A 159 4.89 -24.81 -5.38
CA SER A 159 3.95 -23.89 -6.03
C SER A 159 4.08 -22.44 -5.55
N LYS A 160 4.71 -22.24 -4.38
CA LYS A 160 4.99 -20.91 -3.80
C LYS A 160 6.19 -20.20 -4.42
N VAL A 161 6.94 -20.88 -5.29
CA VAL A 161 8.00 -20.24 -6.06
C VAL A 161 7.39 -19.11 -6.88
N HIS A 162 7.94 -17.92 -6.72
CA HIS A 162 7.44 -16.67 -7.33
C HIS A 162 5.99 -16.35 -6.98
N ASP A 163 5.47 -16.78 -5.82
CA ASP A 163 4.17 -16.31 -5.36
C ASP A 163 4.27 -14.83 -4.96
N PRO A 164 3.53 -13.91 -5.62
CA PRO A 164 3.61 -12.47 -5.34
C PRO A 164 3.16 -12.11 -3.92
N ARG A 165 2.50 -13.05 -3.21
CA ARG A 165 1.97 -12.86 -1.86
C ARG A 165 2.94 -13.27 -0.77
N MET A 166 4.10 -13.83 -1.10
CA MET A 166 5.14 -14.13 -0.12
C MET A 166 5.62 -12.86 0.60
N ASN A 167 5.77 -12.93 1.93
CA ASN A 167 6.12 -11.77 2.76
C ASN A 167 7.38 -11.05 2.27
N VAL A 168 8.44 -11.80 1.98
CA VAL A 168 9.69 -11.22 1.48
C VAL A 168 9.47 -10.40 0.20
N PHE A 169 8.72 -10.92 -0.76
CA PHE A 169 8.51 -10.22 -2.02
C PHE A 169 7.56 -9.02 -1.85
N ARG A 170 6.44 -9.20 -1.15
CA ARG A 170 5.51 -8.09 -0.87
C ARG A 170 6.21 -6.92 -0.18
N HIS A 171 7.15 -7.19 0.73
CA HIS A 171 7.85 -6.14 1.45
C HIS A 171 8.92 -5.45 0.61
N TYR A 172 9.55 -6.14 -0.34
CA TYR A 172 10.75 -5.65 -1.05
C TYR A 172 10.63 -5.53 -2.57
N PHE A 173 9.47 -5.82 -3.17
CA PHE A 173 9.30 -5.71 -4.63
C PHE A 173 9.77 -4.36 -5.18
N PHE A 174 9.62 -3.28 -4.42
CA PHE A 174 10.01 -1.94 -4.86
C PHE A 174 11.49 -1.83 -5.27
N LEU A 175 12.35 -2.74 -4.82
CA LEU A 175 13.76 -2.79 -5.19
C LEU A 175 13.96 -2.89 -6.69
N PHE A 176 13.11 -3.64 -7.43
CA PHE A 176 13.27 -3.82 -8.88
C PHE A 176 13.32 -2.47 -9.62
N GLN A 177 12.60 -1.46 -9.12
CA GLN A 177 12.54 -0.13 -9.73
C GLN A 177 13.84 0.66 -9.60
N ALA A 178 14.71 0.27 -8.66
CA ALA A 178 15.97 0.92 -8.35
C ALA A 178 17.20 0.10 -8.77
N LEU A 179 17.02 -1.13 -9.26
CA LEU A 179 18.13 -1.94 -9.75
C LEU A 179 18.68 -1.35 -11.04
N VAL A 180 20.00 -1.16 -11.06
CA VAL A 180 20.71 -0.52 -12.17
C VAL A 180 21.62 -1.53 -12.88
N LYS A 181 21.65 -1.48 -14.20
CA LYS A 181 22.64 -2.19 -15.04
C LYS A 181 23.27 -1.17 -15.99
N GLY A 182 24.54 -0.82 -15.76
CA GLY A 182 25.15 0.33 -16.44
C GLY A 182 24.57 1.65 -15.92
N SER A 183 23.95 2.44 -16.80
CA SER A 183 23.24 3.69 -16.44
C SER A 183 21.72 3.54 -16.39
N SER A 184 21.17 2.38 -16.76
CA SER A 184 19.72 2.18 -16.90
C SER A 184 19.08 1.48 -15.71
N ARG A 185 17.82 1.83 -15.42
CA ARG A 185 16.99 1.10 -14.46
C ARG A 185 16.29 -0.03 -15.20
N TYR A 186 17.08 -1.02 -15.61
CA TYR A 186 16.71 -1.97 -16.67
C TYR A 186 15.36 -2.68 -16.45
N LEU A 187 15.03 -3.15 -15.25
CA LEU A 187 13.74 -3.80 -14.98
C LEU A 187 12.56 -2.83 -15.04
N ARG A 188 12.77 -1.58 -14.60
CA ARG A 188 11.75 -0.53 -14.70
C ARG A 188 11.48 -0.18 -16.16
N GLU A 189 12.53 -0.04 -16.96
CA GLU A 189 12.42 0.26 -18.38
C GLU A 189 11.73 -0.88 -19.15
N LYS A 190 12.17 -2.13 -18.95
CA LYS A 190 11.49 -3.33 -19.48
C LYS A 190 10.01 -3.38 -19.11
N LEU A 191 9.66 -3.05 -17.86
CA LEU A 191 8.27 -3.05 -17.42
C LEU A 191 7.44 -1.97 -18.14
N ILE A 192 8.01 -0.77 -18.34
CA ILE A 192 7.34 0.33 -19.06
C ILE A 192 7.15 -0.03 -20.54
N GLU A 193 8.17 -0.58 -21.18
CA GLU A 193 8.12 -1.04 -22.58
C GLU A 193 7.06 -2.13 -22.74
N LEU A 194 7.14 -3.20 -21.94
CA LEU A 194 6.18 -4.30 -21.98
C LEU A 194 4.75 -3.80 -21.73
N TYR A 195 4.54 -2.95 -20.73
CA TYR A 195 3.22 -2.39 -20.46
C TYR A 195 2.70 -1.56 -21.64
N SER A 196 3.58 -0.86 -22.38
CA SER A 196 3.20 -0.06 -23.54
C SER A 196 2.90 -0.90 -24.78
N GLU A 197 3.53 -2.07 -24.92
CA GLU A 197 3.35 -2.97 -26.07
C GLU A 197 2.22 -3.98 -25.86
N ASP A 198 2.12 -4.59 -24.67
CA ASP A 198 1.21 -5.69 -24.38
C ASP A 198 -0.19 -5.21 -24.00
N LYS A 199 -1.12 -5.33 -24.96
CA LYS A 199 -2.51 -4.89 -24.81
C LYS A 199 -3.26 -5.71 -23.75
N GLU A 200 -3.05 -7.02 -23.68
CA GLU A 200 -3.75 -7.91 -22.75
C GLU A 200 -3.37 -7.60 -21.30
N LEU A 201 -2.08 -7.35 -21.04
CA LEU A 201 -1.59 -6.89 -19.73
C LEU A 201 -2.26 -5.59 -19.32
N ARG A 202 -2.29 -4.58 -20.21
CA ARG A 202 -2.92 -3.29 -19.92
C ARG A 202 -4.39 -3.44 -19.58
N GLU A 203 -5.16 -4.08 -20.45
CA GLU A 203 -6.61 -4.21 -20.26
C GLU A 203 -6.95 -5.01 -18.99
N THR A 204 -6.17 -6.05 -18.69
CA THR A 204 -6.34 -6.83 -17.46
C THR A 204 -6.01 -6.02 -16.23
N TYR A 205 -4.86 -5.33 -16.22
CA TYR A 205 -4.45 -4.50 -15.10
C TYR A 205 -5.37 -3.29 -14.88
N GLU A 206 -5.79 -2.62 -15.95
CA GLU A 206 -6.69 -1.47 -15.88
C GLU A 206 -8.03 -1.85 -15.27
N ARG A 207 -8.61 -2.98 -15.68
CA ARG A 207 -9.84 -3.51 -15.07
C ARG A 207 -9.67 -3.75 -13.58
N GLU A 208 -8.62 -4.48 -13.19
CA GLU A 208 -8.33 -4.79 -11.78
C GLU A 208 -8.04 -3.52 -10.95
N ALA A 209 -7.35 -2.52 -11.53
CA ALA A 209 -7.06 -1.26 -10.88
C ALA A 209 -8.31 -0.40 -10.70
N ILE A 210 -9.22 -0.40 -11.68
CA ILE A 210 -10.54 0.24 -11.56
C ILE A 210 -11.33 -0.43 -10.44
N ASP A 211 -11.40 -1.76 -10.41
CA ASP A 211 -12.15 -2.50 -9.40
C ASP A 211 -11.59 -2.26 -7.99
N LEU A 212 -10.26 -2.25 -7.84
CA LEU A 212 -9.60 -1.83 -6.59
C LEU A 212 -9.99 -0.41 -6.17
N THR A 213 -9.94 0.54 -7.12
CA THR A 213 -10.27 1.94 -6.85
C THR A 213 -11.72 2.12 -6.42
N LEU A 214 -12.65 1.50 -7.15
CA LEU A 214 -14.09 1.58 -6.86
C LEU A 214 -14.42 0.96 -5.50
N ARG A 215 -13.82 -0.19 -5.17
CA ARG A 215 -13.97 -0.83 -3.86
C ARG A 215 -13.47 0.06 -2.72
N ILE A 216 -12.35 0.75 -2.90
CA ILE A 216 -11.84 1.74 -1.92
C ILE A 216 -12.81 2.93 -1.80
N ILE A 217 -13.28 3.48 -2.93
CA ILE A 217 -14.25 4.60 -2.97
C ILE A 217 -15.52 4.24 -2.20
N ASP A 218 -16.08 3.05 -2.43
CA ASP A 218 -17.31 2.60 -1.79
C ASP A 218 -17.11 2.41 -0.28
N LYS A 219 -16.03 1.74 0.14
CA LYS A 219 -15.71 1.51 1.55
C LYS A 219 -15.51 2.82 2.32
N LEU A 220 -14.83 3.79 1.72
CA LEU A 220 -14.63 5.11 2.31
C LEU A 220 -15.88 6.00 2.24
N GLY A 221 -16.91 5.60 1.48
CA GLY A 221 -18.14 6.38 1.31
C GLY A 221 -17.95 7.60 0.42
N PHE A 222 -17.03 7.54 -0.55
CA PHE A 222 -16.75 8.63 -1.50
C PHE A 222 -17.65 8.59 -2.73
N ARG A 223 -18.56 7.62 -2.83
CA ARG A 223 -19.54 7.56 -3.92
C ARG A 223 -20.35 8.85 -3.98
N GLY A 224 -20.30 9.51 -5.14
CA GLY A 224 -21.01 10.79 -5.35
C GLY A 224 -20.44 11.98 -4.58
N ASN A 225 -19.23 11.91 -4.00
CA ASN A 225 -18.68 13.02 -3.20
C ASN A 225 -18.58 14.33 -4.02
N TYR A 226 -18.35 14.24 -5.34
CA TYR A 226 -18.24 15.41 -6.19
C TYR A 226 -19.54 16.21 -6.22
N VAL A 227 -20.68 15.52 -6.25
CA VAL A 227 -22.01 16.14 -6.23
C VAL A 227 -22.22 16.85 -4.90
N ARG A 228 -21.90 16.17 -3.79
CA ARG A 228 -21.98 16.73 -2.43
C ARG A 228 -21.10 17.98 -2.28
N TYR A 229 -19.88 17.94 -2.80
CA TYR A 229 -18.97 19.08 -2.80
C TYR A 229 -19.52 20.25 -3.62
N ARG A 230 -20.03 20.00 -4.84
CA ARG A 230 -20.64 21.05 -5.68
C ARG A 230 -21.89 21.67 -5.04
N MET A 231 -22.73 20.88 -4.37
CA MET A 231 -23.87 21.37 -3.63
C MET A 231 -23.44 22.28 -2.47
N LEU A 232 -22.42 21.87 -1.69
CA LEU A 232 -21.91 22.69 -0.59
C LEU A 232 -21.34 24.04 -1.07
N LEU A 233 -20.65 24.06 -2.22
CA LEU A 233 -20.14 25.30 -2.81
C LEU A 233 -21.21 26.21 -3.43
N SER A 234 -22.38 25.67 -3.78
CA SER A 234 -23.48 26.48 -4.35
C SER A 234 -24.43 27.04 -3.30
N VAL A 235 -24.20 26.70 -2.02
CA VAL A 235 -24.94 27.20 -0.86
C VAL A 235 -24.11 28.24 -0.07
N VAL A 236 -22.89 28.54 -0.52
CA VAL A 236 -21.98 29.57 0.03
C VAL A 236 -21.90 30.76 -0.92
#